data_AF-A0A946S089-F1
#
_entry.id   AF-A0A946S089-F1
#
_cell.length_a   1.000
_cell.length_b   1.000
_cell.length_c   1.000
_cell.angle_alpha   90.00
_cell.angle_beta   90.00
_cell.angle_gamma   90.00
#
_symmetry.space_group_name_H-M   'P 1'
#
loop_
_entity.id
_entity.type
_entity.pdbx_description
1 polymer ?
#
loop_
_entity_poly.entity_id
_entity_poly.type
_entity_poly.pdbx_seq_one_letter_code
_entity_poly.pdbx_strand_id
1 'polypeptide(L)'
;ILSSVASATYESGIDNLNSIIDQLSVELTSMRLNYNSITENIAIMQKEDAEGLSDSLAQQRIFGLTLTEIDSSLIIARNIINLSKVRIPDLAFNRGEYLTRLWDENLLIRGTENDEEINMLFREEILNNTVTPIAQEICGLYLQAFAKSEEFGSGSKYRDQIIAANHGVMGVLIDQYDEQIKLTVDRIDNYTAQYEVMLPQGEDAQSPDGLYPEEMGTLIQYQYDYFNIFTQDLILSFSSLMDTVITYELPRGFGEGIYDRMMQYVIDQHHKIKDYSVQAANHVEEYSVKYNETEDYIWDDAYRAFEDVLAYLGDYDLELLTEGIRLKTDHDMFGDAGVELMRIAVAENPGEFASSFGIEPERTSEVTSSNWRVWPEYISGFEAIGFSDDDWGSATLTAVPLGTDLGILDSLSASPIWHELIAVNDTIVDSTNGLPVEEEDDFLQMLDEEVETFNTLEEQQALELAESAWQFWIEGDEASVKRYFRREFYLSTKPTSSQIWITADDDFNLFINGIYIAADNRDEVDLDRVEVFDIGQYLVEGVNVIAIGVSDVDETKHGLVAGMIFESIADIGQQLDLIAEKEKERQRTLKEMSVAEPTATEMHRMRTIEKNKLR
;
A
#
# COMPACT_ATOMS: atom_id res chain seq x y z
N ILE A 1 -14.29 33.08 14.87
CA ILE A 1 -15.74 33.30 15.11
C ILE A 1 -16.27 34.54 14.37
N LEU A 2 -15.85 35.77 14.70
CA LEU A 2 -16.38 36.99 14.06
C LEU A 2 -16.27 37.00 12.52
N SER A 3 -15.14 36.54 11.95
CA SER A 3 -14.97 36.45 10.49
C SER A 3 -15.92 35.43 9.84
N SER A 4 -16.23 34.33 10.54
CA SER A 4 -17.18 33.32 10.04
C SER A 4 -18.62 33.85 10.04
N VAL A 5 -19.02 34.53 11.12
CA VAL A 5 -20.33 35.22 11.19
C VAL A 5 -20.41 36.30 10.09
N ALA A 6 -19.35 37.06 9.88
CA ALA A 6 -19.29 38.07 8.83
C ALA A 6 -19.44 37.44 7.43
N SER A 7 -18.70 36.36 7.14
CA SER A 7 -18.80 35.64 5.86
C SER A 7 -20.22 35.14 5.58
N ALA A 8 -20.84 34.44 6.54
CA ALA A 8 -22.21 33.96 6.41
C ALA A 8 -23.22 35.09 6.22
N THR A 9 -23.00 36.23 6.89
CA THR A 9 -23.83 37.43 6.73
C THR A 9 -23.68 38.02 5.32
N TYR A 10 -22.46 38.06 4.77
CA TYR A 10 -22.23 38.52 3.40
C TYR A 10 -22.89 37.61 2.37
N GLU A 11 -22.77 36.28 2.53
CA GLU A 11 -23.40 35.30 1.62
C GLU A 11 -24.92 35.43 1.63
N SER A 12 -25.55 35.40 2.81
CA SER A 12 -27.00 35.62 2.94
C SER A 12 -27.42 36.99 2.38
N GLY A 13 -26.59 38.01 2.57
CA GLY A 13 -26.79 39.33 2.00
C GLY A 13 -26.79 39.34 0.46
N ILE A 14 -25.86 38.59 -0.16
CA ILE A 14 -25.80 38.43 -1.63
C ILE A 14 -27.09 37.77 -2.14
N ASP A 15 -27.52 36.67 -1.53
CA ASP A 15 -28.72 35.94 -1.98
C ASP A 15 -29.98 36.80 -1.89
N ASN A 16 -30.15 37.51 -0.77
CA ASN A 16 -31.26 38.43 -0.58
C ASN A 16 -31.24 39.58 -1.59
N LEU A 17 -30.07 40.19 -1.83
CA LEU A 17 -29.93 41.28 -2.79
C LEU A 17 -30.14 40.81 -4.23
N ASN A 18 -29.71 39.59 -4.60
CA ASN A 18 -29.98 39.01 -5.91
C ASN A 18 -31.49 38.84 -6.14
N SER A 19 -32.20 38.30 -5.16
CA SER A 19 -33.66 38.16 -5.20
C SER A 19 -34.37 39.51 -5.38
N ILE A 20 -33.92 40.55 -4.66
CA ILE A 20 -34.43 41.92 -4.79
C ILE A 20 -34.11 42.49 -6.19
N ILE A 21 -32.90 42.28 -6.70
CA ILE A 21 -32.50 42.72 -8.04
C ILE A 21 -33.39 42.09 -9.12
N ASP A 22 -33.70 40.80 -9.01
CA ASP A 22 -34.55 40.10 -9.97
C ASP A 22 -35.96 40.70 -9.97
N GLN A 23 -36.55 40.94 -8.78
CA GLN A 23 -37.85 41.59 -8.63
C GLN A 23 -37.85 43.02 -9.21
N LEU A 24 -36.88 43.85 -8.80
CA LEU A 24 -36.77 45.23 -9.27
C LEU A 24 -36.48 45.31 -10.77
N SER A 25 -35.79 44.34 -11.36
CA SER A 25 -35.52 44.31 -12.81
C SER A 25 -36.79 44.01 -13.62
N VAL A 26 -37.67 43.15 -13.10
CA VAL A 26 -39.00 42.90 -13.68
C VAL A 26 -39.86 44.15 -13.58
N GLU A 27 -39.90 44.80 -12.42
CA GLU A 27 -40.63 46.05 -12.22
C GLU A 27 -40.11 47.18 -13.10
N LEU A 28 -38.79 47.34 -13.21
CA LEU A 28 -38.15 48.32 -14.09
C LEU A 28 -38.60 48.14 -15.53
N THR A 29 -38.62 46.90 -16.02
CA THR A 29 -39.05 46.58 -17.38
C THR A 29 -40.51 46.94 -17.61
N SER A 30 -41.38 46.58 -16.67
CA SER A 30 -42.81 46.92 -16.71
C SER A 30 -43.04 48.44 -16.68
N MET A 31 -42.35 49.16 -15.77
CA MET A 31 -42.46 50.61 -15.67
C MET A 31 -41.92 51.34 -16.89
N ARG A 32 -40.84 50.86 -17.52
CA ARG A 32 -40.33 51.44 -18.77
C ARG A 32 -41.35 51.34 -19.90
N LEU A 33 -42.05 50.20 -20.00
CA LEU A 33 -43.13 50.02 -20.99
C LEU A 33 -44.28 51.01 -20.73
N ASN A 34 -44.72 51.15 -19.48
CA ASN A 34 -45.78 52.09 -19.11
C ASN A 34 -45.38 53.56 -19.35
N TYR A 35 -44.15 53.93 -18.99
CA TYR A 35 -43.60 55.26 -19.23
C TYR A 35 -43.56 55.60 -20.73
N ASN A 36 -43.10 54.67 -21.57
CA ASN A 36 -43.05 54.85 -23.01
C ASN A 36 -44.47 55.01 -23.60
N SER A 37 -45.41 54.15 -23.19
CA SER A 37 -46.81 54.23 -23.64
C SER A 37 -47.46 55.58 -23.29
N ILE A 38 -47.26 56.08 -22.08
CA ILE A 38 -47.78 57.39 -21.68
C ILE A 38 -47.09 58.52 -22.44
N THR A 39 -45.79 58.41 -22.68
CA THR A 39 -45.04 59.39 -23.47
C THR A 39 -45.58 59.48 -24.91
N GLU A 40 -45.88 58.33 -25.53
CA GLU A 40 -46.54 58.26 -26.84
C GLU A 40 -47.95 58.87 -26.82
N ASN A 41 -48.76 58.53 -25.81
CA ASN A 41 -50.11 59.08 -25.65
C ASN A 41 -50.10 60.61 -25.49
N ILE A 42 -49.17 61.17 -24.70
CA ILE A 42 -48.99 62.61 -24.55
C ILE A 42 -48.68 63.27 -25.90
N ALA A 43 -47.80 62.66 -26.71
CA ALA A 43 -47.46 63.18 -28.03
C ALA A 43 -48.67 63.22 -28.98
N ILE A 44 -49.63 62.30 -28.81
CA ILE A 44 -50.90 62.25 -29.57
C ILE A 44 -51.89 63.31 -29.03
N MET A 45 -52.03 63.43 -27.71
CA MET A 45 -53.02 64.31 -27.04
C MET A 45 -52.74 65.81 -27.20
N GLN A 46 -51.51 66.20 -27.51
CA GLN A 46 -51.12 67.60 -27.79
C GLN A 46 -51.95 68.31 -28.88
N LYS A 47 -52.87 67.61 -29.56
CA LYS A 47 -53.75 68.15 -30.60
C LYS A 47 -55.19 68.47 -30.20
N GLU A 48 -55.79 67.90 -29.13
CA GLU A 48 -57.27 67.95 -28.97
C GLU A 48 -57.85 68.06 -27.53
N ASP A 49 -57.13 67.81 -26.42
CA ASP A 49 -57.70 67.86 -25.04
C ASP A 49 -56.69 68.36 -23.97
N ALA A 50 -57.07 69.34 -23.16
CA ALA A 50 -56.18 70.02 -22.19
C ALA A 50 -56.17 69.38 -20.78
N GLU A 51 -57.27 68.76 -20.35
CA GLU A 51 -57.40 68.20 -19.00
C GLU A 51 -56.72 66.82 -18.92
N GLY A 52 -56.99 65.93 -19.89
CA GLY A 52 -56.31 64.64 -20.01
C GLY A 52 -54.79 64.74 -20.26
N LEU A 53 -54.33 65.84 -20.85
CA LEU A 53 -52.91 66.13 -21.03
C LEU A 53 -52.21 66.42 -19.69
N SER A 54 -52.86 67.17 -18.79
CA SER A 54 -52.31 67.49 -17.46
C SER A 54 -52.14 66.23 -16.62
N ASP A 55 -53.15 65.36 -16.59
CA ASP A 55 -53.10 64.10 -15.83
C ASP A 55 -52.05 63.14 -16.39
N SER A 56 -51.93 63.04 -17.71
CA SER A 56 -50.91 62.21 -18.35
C SER A 56 -49.49 62.73 -18.07
N LEU A 57 -49.27 64.05 -18.07
CA LEU A 57 -47.98 64.66 -17.69
C LEU A 57 -47.63 64.39 -16.22
N ALA A 58 -48.61 64.44 -15.32
CA ALA A 58 -48.41 64.11 -13.91
C ALA A 58 -48.02 62.64 -13.73
N GLN A 59 -48.71 61.72 -14.41
CA GLN A 59 -48.37 60.29 -14.41
C GLN A 59 -46.98 60.03 -15.00
N GLN A 60 -46.64 60.66 -16.13
CA GLN A 60 -45.32 60.53 -16.75
C GLN A 60 -44.21 60.97 -15.77
N ARG A 61 -44.43 62.07 -15.05
CA ARG A 61 -43.47 62.56 -14.05
C ARG A 61 -43.30 61.57 -12.89
N ILE A 62 -44.39 61.00 -12.38
CA ILE A 62 -44.35 59.99 -11.33
C ILE A 62 -43.56 58.76 -11.81
N PHE A 63 -43.90 58.22 -13.00
CA PHE A 63 -43.17 57.09 -13.56
C PHE A 63 -41.69 57.38 -13.80
N GLY A 64 -41.34 58.58 -14.27
CA GLY A 64 -39.93 58.98 -14.46
C GLY A 64 -39.14 59.04 -13.16
N LEU A 65 -39.74 59.54 -12.07
CA LEU A 65 -39.12 59.54 -10.74
C LEU A 65 -38.94 58.13 -10.20
N THR A 66 -39.97 57.28 -10.30
CA THR A 66 -39.91 55.89 -9.84
C THR A 66 -38.87 55.08 -10.62
N LEU A 67 -38.77 55.26 -11.95
CA LEU A 67 -37.73 54.64 -12.76
C LEU A 67 -36.32 55.02 -12.30
N THR A 68 -36.10 56.30 -11.99
CA THR A 68 -34.81 56.80 -11.50
C THR A 68 -34.46 56.17 -10.15
N GLU A 69 -35.43 56.02 -9.25
CA GLU A 69 -35.24 55.41 -7.93
C GLU A 69 -34.92 53.91 -8.03
N ILE A 70 -35.63 53.18 -8.92
CA ILE A 70 -35.36 51.76 -9.16
C ILE A 70 -33.97 51.57 -9.77
N ASP A 71 -33.61 52.36 -10.79
CA ASP A 71 -32.27 52.31 -11.40
C ASP A 71 -31.16 52.59 -10.37
N SER A 72 -31.34 53.60 -9.51
CA SER A 72 -30.42 53.92 -8.40
C SER A 72 -30.30 52.77 -7.39
N SER A 73 -31.43 52.20 -6.98
CA SER A 73 -31.47 51.07 -6.03
C SER A 73 -30.77 49.83 -6.58
N LEU A 74 -30.96 49.53 -7.87
CA LEU A 74 -30.27 48.44 -8.56
C LEU A 74 -28.75 48.65 -8.60
N ILE A 75 -28.29 49.89 -8.82
CA ILE A 75 -26.85 50.22 -8.79
C ILE A 75 -26.28 50.01 -7.39
N ILE A 76 -26.95 50.48 -6.35
CA ILE A 76 -26.51 50.32 -4.96
C ILE A 76 -26.44 48.83 -4.59
N ALA A 77 -27.49 48.06 -4.89
CA ALA A 77 -27.55 46.63 -4.61
C ALA A 77 -26.40 45.87 -5.29
N ARG A 78 -26.13 46.15 -6.57
CA ARG A 78 -25.00 45.55 -7.32
C ARG A 78 -23.65 45.92 -6.73
N ASN A 79 -23.47 47.17 -6.29
CA ASN A 79 -22.23 47.61 -5.64
C ASN A 79 -21.98 46.87 -4.33
N ILE A 80 -23.02 46.67 -3.50
CA ILE A 80 -22.92 45.91 -2.26
C ILE A 80 -22.56 44.44 -2.56
N ILE A 81 -23.22 43.81 -3.54
CA ILE A 81 -22.89 42.44 -3.96
C ILE A 81 -21.43 42.34 -4.39
N ASN A 82 -20.96 43.25 -5.23
CA ASN A 82 -19.57 43.24 -5.71
C ASN A 82 -18.57 43.41 -4.55
N LEU A 83 -18.88 44.27 -3.57
CA LEU A 83 -18.04 44.42 -2.38
C LEU A 83 -18.02 43.13 -1.54
N SER A 84 -19.18 42.50 -1.32
CA SER A 84 -19.30 41.25 -0.58
C SER A 84 -18.52 40.11 -1.24
N LYS A 85 -18.59 40.00 -2.57
CA LYS A 85 -17.83 39.03 -3.37
C LYS A 85 -16.31 39.16 -3.21
N VAL A 86 -15.81 40.37 -2.99
CA VAL A 86 -14.38 40.59 -2.67
C VAL A 86 -14.07 40.24 -1.22
N ARG A 87 -14.99 40.52 -0.29
CA ARG A 87 -14.74 40.36 1.16
C ARG A 87 -14.82 38.93 1.68
N ILE A 88 -15.69 38.10 1.13
CA ILE A 88 -15.79 36.68 1.53
C ILE A 88 -14.45 35.94 1.40
N PRO A 89 -13.78 35.91 0.21
CA PRO A 89 -12.48 35.25 0.08
C PRO A 89 -11.38 35.94 0.89
N ASP A 90 -11.37 37.28 0.99
CA ASP A 90 -10.43 38.01 1.86
C ASP A 90 -10.52 37.55 3.32
N LEU A 91 -11.73 37.30 3.85
CA LEU A 91 -11.91 36.88 5.24
C LEU A 91 -11.37 35.48 5.50
N ALA A 92 -11.57 34.55 4.56
CA ALA A 92 -11.02 33.20 4.65
C ALA A 92 -9.48 33.23 4.59
N PHE A 93 -8.92 33.94 3.60
CA PHE A 93 -7.48 34.11 3.45
C PHE A 93 -6.82 34.71 4.69
N ASN A 94 -7.37 35.84 5.20
CA ASN A 94 -6.83 36.49 6.40
C ASN A 94 -6.93 35.62 7.66
N ARG A 95 -7.91 34.71 7.73
CA ARG A 95 -8.01 33.75 8.84
C ARG A 95 -6.92 32.68 8.72
N GLY A 96 -6.66 32.18 7.51
CA GLY A 96 -5.53 31.30 7.23
C GLY A 96 -4.20 31.92 7.65
N GLU A 97 -3.96 33.17 7.27
CA GLU A 97 -2.75 33.94 7.63
C GLU A 97 -2.59 34.14 9.15
N TYR A 98 -3.71 34.33 9.86
CA TYR A 98 -3.69 34.46 11.31
C TYR A 98 -3.39 33.11 11.98
N LEU A 99 -4.03 32.03 11.52
CA LEU A 99 -3.78 30.69 12.07
C LEU A 99 -2.38 30.19 11.74
N THR A 100 -1.84 30.50 10.57
CA THR A 100 -0.45 30.18 10.20
C THR A 100 0.53 30.76 11.21
N ARG A 101 0.32 32.01 11.64
CA ARG A 101 1.17 32.64 12.69
C ARG A 101 1.06 31.95 14.04
N LEU A 102 -0.13 31.53 14.45
CA LEU A 102 -0.31 30.76 15.69
C LEU A 102 0.30 29.37 15.59
N TRP A 103 0.21 28.77 14.40
CA TRP A 103 0.80 27.47 14.11
C TRP A 103 2.32 27.51 14.20
N ASP A 104 2.96 28.55 13.67
CA ASP A 104 4.39 28.80 13.81
C ASP A 104 4.82 28.89 15.30
N GLU A 105 3.99 29.48 16.16
CA GLU A 105 4.25 29.52 17.61
C GLU A 105 4.17 28.12 18.25
N ASN A 106 3.19 27.30 17.86
CA ASN A 106 3.04 25.92 18.35
C ASN A 106 4.18 25.01 17.88
N LEU A 107 4.71 25.27 16.67
CA LEU A 107 5.88 24.58 16.15
C LEU A 107 7.11 24.77 17.04
N LEU A 108 7.20 25.81 17.87
CA LEU A 108 8.32 26.06 18.78
C LEU A 108 8.19 25.37 20.15
N ILE A 109 7.06 24.72 20.44
CA ILE A 109 6.86 24.01 21.70
C ILE A 109 7.84 22.83 21.77
N ARG A 110 8.60 22.74 22.86
CA ARG A 110 9.59 21.70 23.13
C ARG A 110 9.44 21.21 24.58
N GLY A 111 9.77 19.95 24.81
CA GLY A 111 9.85 19.40 26.16
C GLY A 111 10.99 20.03 26.96
N THR A 112 10.88 19.99 28.28
CA THR A 112 11.89 20.54 29.21
C THR A 112 12.49 19.48 30.12
N GLU A 113 12.19 18.21 29.86
CA GLU A 113 12.72 17.12 30.65
C GLU A 113 14.18 16.89 30.31
N ASN A 114 14.94 16.33 31.25
CA ASN A 114 16.34 15.96 30.97
C ASN A 114 16.44 14.70 30.11
N ASP A 115 15.37 13.91 30.08
CA ASP A 115 15.26 12.69 29.29
C ASP A 115 14.85 13.05 27.86
N GLU A 116 15.72 12.74 26.90
CA GLU A 116 15.52 13.04 25.49
C GLU A 116 14.35 12.24 24.89
N GLU A 117 14.10 11.03 25.39
CA GLU A 117 12.99 10.18 24.94
C GLU A 117 11.65 10.78 25.33
N ILE A 118 11.54 11.25 26.58
CA ILE A 118 10.32 11.94 27.04
C ILE A 118 10.08 13.20 26.21
N ASN A 119 11.14 13.94 25.86
CA ASN A 119 11.01 15.12 25.02
C ASN A 119 10.57 14.79 23.59
N MET A 120 11.01 13.64 23.05
CA MET A 120 10.65 13.14 21.73
C MET A 120 9.18 12.71 21.67
N LEU A 121 8.72 11.90 22.63
CA LEU A 121 7.30 11.51 22.77
C LEU A 121 6.40 12.72 23.01
N PHE A 122 6.84 13.65 23.84
CA PHE A 122 6.11 14.92 24.01
C PHE A 122 6.03 15.69 22.70
N ARG A 123 7.08 15.67 21.89
CA ARG A 123 7.08 16.37 20.60
C ARG A 123 6.13 15.72 19.61
N GLU A 124 6.12 14.40 19.52
CA GLU A 124 5.14 13.62 18.76
C GLU A 124 3.70 13.99 19.16
N GLU A 125 3.40 14.03 20.46
CA GLU A 125 2.06 14.40 20.96
C GLU A 125 1.66 15.82 20.50
N ILE A 126 2.60 16.77 20.53
CA ILE A 126 2.37 18.13 20.03
C ILE A 126 2.12 18.12 18.51
N LEU A 127 2.88 17.34 17.75
CA LEU A 127 2.71 17.23 16.30
C LEU A 127 1.33 16.67 15.96
N ASN A 128 0.99 15.51 16.51
CA ASN A 128 -0.26 14.78 16.26
C ASN A 128 -1.50 15.55 16.74
N ASN A 129 -1.48 16.09 17.96
CA ASN A 129 -2.69 16.62 18.60
C ASN A 129 -2.87 18.13 18.45
N THR A 130 -1.83 18.86 18.05
CA THR A 130 -1.88 20.33 17.93
C THR A 130 -1.48 20.82 16.55
N VAL A 131 -0.30 20.43 16.05
CA VAL A 131 0.26 20.97 14.80
C VAL A 131 -0.53 20.47 13.59
N THR A 132 -0.76 19.17 13.47
CA THR A 132 -1.49 18.57 12.33
C THR A 132 -2.94 19.09 12.22
N PRO A 133 -3.77 19.10 13.29
CA PRO A 133 -5.14 19.61 13.20
C PRO A 133 -5.22 21.09 12.80
N ILE A 134 -4.29 21.92 13.29
CA ILE A 134 -4.23 23.33 12.90
C ILE A 134 -3.79 23.47 11.44
N ALA A 135 -2.83 22.67 10.97
CA ALA A 135 -2.40 22.63 9.58
C ALA A 135 -3.59 22.33 8.64
N GLN A 136 -4.46 21.39 9.00
CA GLN A 136 -5.69 21.09 8.25
C GLN A 136 -6.64 22.29 8.17
N GLU A 137 -6.86 22.97 9.29
CA GLU A 137 -7.70 24.17 9.31
C GLU A 137 -7.11 25.29 8.43
N ILE A 138 -5.78 25.47 8.45
CA ILE A 138 -5.08 26.44 7.62
C ILE A 138 -5.27 26.11 6.13
N CYS A 139 -4.98 24.87 5.72
CA CYS A 139 -5.13 24.42 4.33
C CYS A 139 -6.58 24.60 3.84
N GLY A 140 -7.56 24.16 4.63
CA GLY A 140 -8.97 24.30 4.32
C GLY A 140 -9.41 25.77 4.15
N LEU A 141 -8.90 26.69 4.97
CA LEU A 141 -9.24 28.12 4.85
C LEU A 141 -8.65 28.77 3.60
N TYR A 142 -7.41 28.41 3.23
CA TYR A 142 -6.83 28.89 1.98
C TYR A 142 -7.57 28.31 0.77
N LEU A 143 -7.88 27.01 0.77
CA LEU A 143 -8.67 26.39 -0.30
C LEU A 143 -10.09 26.96 -0.40
N GLN A 144 -10.74 27.25 0.74
CA GLN A 144 -12.01 27.95 0.76
C GLN A 144 -11.91 29.34 0.12
N ALA A 145 -10.85 30.08 0.43
CA ALA A 145 -10.61 31.39 -0.17
C ALA A 145 -10.48 31.28 -1.70
N PHE A 146 -9.73 30.27 -2.18
CA PHE A 146 -9.58 30.00 -3.62
C PHE A 146 -10.92 29.67 -4.27
N ALA A 147 -11.63 28.66 -3.76
CA ALA A 147 -12.90 28.21 -4.31
C ALA A 147 -13.92 29.36 -4.40
N LYS A 148 -14.04 30.18 -3.35
CA LYS A 148 -14.93 31.35 -3.35
C LYS A 148 -14.47 32.44 -4.30
N SER A 149 -13.15 32.67 -4.41
CA SER A 149 -12.63 33.65 -5.36
C SER A 149 -12.86 33.25 -6.82
N GLU A 150 -12.78 31.96 -7.16
CA GLU A 150 -13.15 31.39 -8.46
C GLU A 150 -14.65 31.51 -8.73
N GLU A 151 -15.50 31.17 -7.74
CA GLU A 151 -16.96 31.33 -7.81
C GLU A 151 -17.34 32.77 -8.21
N PHE A 152 -16.62 33.75 -7.67
CA PHE A 152 -16.89 35.17 -7.90
C PHE A 152 -16.12 35.80 -9.07
N GLY A 153 -15.29 35.03 -9.79
CA GLY A 153 -14.53 35.51 -10.95
C GLY A 153 -13.30 36.37 -10.62
N SER A 154 -12.72 36.17 -9.43
CA SER A 154 -11.55 36.88 -8.91
C SER A 154 -10.38 35.96 -8.51
N GLY A 155 -10.45 34.66 -8.85
CA GLY A 155 -9.56 33.67 -8.26
C GLY A 155 -8.09 33.72 -8.67
N SER A 156 -7.78 34.35 -9.82
CA SER A 156 -6.39 34.64 -10.19
C SER A 156 -5.66 35.52 -9.18
N LYS A 157 -6.36 36.30 -8.34
CA LYS A 157 -5.76 37.17 -7.32
C LYS A 157 -5.02 36.38 -6.24
N TYR A 158 -5.53 35.21 -5.85
CA TYR A 158 -5.02 34.48 -4.69
C TYR A 158 -4.35 33.16 -5.03
N ARG A 159 -4.45 32.72 -6.29
CA ARG A 159 -3.98 31.40 -6.73
C ARG A 159 -2.56 31.07 -6.26
N ASP A 160 -1.59 31.90 -6.61
CA ASP A 160 -0.19 31.64 -6.29
C ASP A 160 0.09 31.71 -4.78
N GLN A 161 -0.56 32.62 -4.07
CA GLN A 161 -0.42 32.77 -2.61
C GLN A 161 -0.98 31.57 -1.86
N ILE A 162 -2.12 31.04 -2.31
CA ILE A 162 -2.78 29.89 -1.70
C ILE A 162 -1.98 28.61 -1.96
N ILE A 163 -1.49 28.41 -3.19
CA ILE A 163 -0.60 27.29 -3.51
C ILE A 163 0.65 27.35 -2.62
N ALA A 164 1.33 28.50 -2.58
CA ALA A 164 2.53 28.67 -1.78
C ALA A 164 2.29 28.45 -0.28
N ALA A 165 1.19 28.94 0.27
CA ALA A 165 0.86 28.78 1.69
C ALA A 165 0.57 27.32 2.05
N ASN A 166 -0.21 26.60 1.23
CA ASN A 166 -0.49 25.18 1.46
C ASN A 166 0.78 24.33 1.34
N HIS A 167 1.59 24.57 0.30
CA HIS A 167 2.89 23.92 0.13
C HIS A 167 3.81 24.17 1.31
N GLY A 168 3.82 25.40 1.83
CA GLY A 168 4.61 25.77 3.00
C GLY A 168 4.18 24.98 4.24
N VAL A 169 2.88 24.90 4.52
CA VAL A 169 2.34 24.17 5.68
C VAL A 169 2.64 22.67 5.57
N MET A 170 2.32 22.06 4.44
CA MET A 170 2.58 20.63 4.21
C MET A 170 4.08 20.30 4.24
N GLY A 171 4.90 21.16 3.64
CA GLY A 171 6.35 21.00 3.62
C GLY A 171 6.97 21.08 5.00
N VAL A 172 6.54 22.06 5.80
CA VAL A 172 7.00 22.19 7.20
C VAL A 172 6.56 20.99 8.04
N LEU A 173 5.37 20.42 7.80
CA LEU A 173 4.95 19.22 8.51
C LEU A 173 5.90 18.04 8.22
N ILE A 174 6.22 17.79 6.94
CA ILE A 174 7.22 16.79 6.54
C ILE A 174 8.56 17.05 7.25
N ASP A 175 9.03 18.30 7.25
CA ASP A 175 10.29 18.68 7.89
C ASP A 175 10.31 18.40 9.41
N GLN A 176 9.17 18.54 10.10
CA GLN A 176 9.09 18.33 11.53
C GLN A 176 9.09 16.86 11.95
N TYR A 177 8.43 15.98 11.20
CA TYR A 177 8.52 14.54 11.44
C TYR A 177 9.88 14.00 11.02
N ASP A 178 10.46 14.49 9.92
CA ASP A 178 11.81 14.12 9.50
C ASP A 178 12.88 14.53 10.54
N GLU A 179 12.67 15.64 11.27
CA GLU A 179 13.50 16.01 12.43
C GLU A 179 13.39 14.99 13.57
N GLN A 180 12.19 14.48 13.88
CA GLN A 180 12.02 13.43 14.90
C GLN A 180 12.66 12.11 14.49
N ILE A 181 12.51 11.73 13.23
CA ILE A 181 13.08 10.49 12.70
C ILE A 181 14.60 10.54 12.64
N LYS A 182 15.19 11.70 12.34
CA LYS A 182 16.65 11.87 12.44
C LYS A 182 17.14 11.64 13.87
N LEU A 183 16.40 12.08 14.87
CA LEU A 183 16.77 11.83 16.28
C LEU A 183 16.68 10.34 16.64
N THR A 184 15.66 9.61 16.17
CA THR A 184 15.57 8.16 16.42
C THR A 184 16.68 7.39 15.69
N VAL A 185 16.94 7.71 14.43
CA VAL A 185 18.04 7.15 13.63
C VAL A 185 19.41 7.38 14.30
N ASP A 186 19.71 8.61 14.72
CA ASP A 186 20.95 8.93 15.43
C ASP A 186 21.08 8.13 16.75
N ARG A 187 19.96 7.85 17.43
CA ARG A 187 19.94 7.03 18.65
C ARG A 187 20.11 5.54 18.36
N ILE A 188 19.50 5.00 17.30
CA ILE A 188 19.71 3.62 16.85
C ILE A 188 21.20 3.39 16.61
N ASP A 189 21.84 4.26 15.83
CA ASP A 189 23.26 4.14 15.50
C ASP A 189 24.14 4.23 16.76
N ASN A 190 23.85 5.16 17.66
CA ASN A 190 24.62 5.36 18.88
C ASN A 190 24.45 4.19 19.86
N TYR A 191 23.22 3.74 20.10
CA TYR A 191 22.95 2.65 21.04
C TYR A 191 23.48 1.32 20.52
N THR A 192 23.35 1.04 19.22
CA THR A 192 23.98 -0.14 18.59
C THR A 192 25.49 -0.13 18.78
N ALA A 193 26.16 0.99 18.49
CA ALA A 193 27.61 1.11 18.67
C ALA A 193 28.06 0.96 20.14
N GLN A 194 27.28 1.48 21.09
CA GLN A 194 27.56 1.27 22.51
C GLN A 194 27.39 -0.20 22.90
N TYR A 195 26.32 -0.82 22.41
CA TYR A 195 25.98 -2.21 22.69
C TYR A 195 27.08 -3.15 22.18
N GLU A 196 27.55 -2.98 20.94
CA GLU A 196 28.70 -3.71 20.37
C GLU A 196 29.97 -3.64 21.23
N VAL A 197 30.23 -2.48 21.86
CA VAL A 197 31.38 -2.29 22.75
C VAL A 197 31.17 -3.01 24.08
N MET A 198 29.93 -3.11 24.55
CA MET A 198 29.56 -3.73 25.82
C MET A 198 29.56 -5.26 25.76
N LEU A 199 29.11 -5.87 24.65
CA LEU A 199 28.97 -7.33 24.53
C LEU A 199 30.26 -8.10 24.91
N PRO A 200 31.46 -7.74 24.43
CA PRO A 200 32.70 -8.44 24.82
C PRO A 200 33.13 -8.23 26.29
N GLN A 201 32.54 -7.27 27.00
CA GLN A 201 32.87 -6.96 28.39
C GLN A 201 32.01 -7.77 29.39
N GLY A 202 30.99 -8.48 28.91
CA GLY A 202 30.10 -9.32 29.70
C GLY A 202 28.90 -8.58 30.30
N GLU A 203 28.05 -9.31 31.00
CA GLU A 203 26.74 -8.85 31.50
C GLU A 203 26.83 -7.65 32.47
N ASP A 204 27.93 -7.53 33.22
CA ASP A 204 28.15 -6.42 34.16
C ASP A 204 28.64 -5.12 33.48
N ALA A 205 28.80 -5.11 32.16
CA ALA A 205 29.16 -3.92 31.40
C ALA A 205 28.09 -2.85 31.54
N GLN A 206 28.50 -1.57 31.50
CA GLN A 206 27.57 -0.45 31.60
C GLN A 206 27.81 0.53 30.47
N SER A 207 26.72 0.99 29.87
CA SER A 207 26.72 2.13 28.96
C SER A 207 27.15 3.41 29.70
N PRO A 208 27.47 4.51 29.00
CA PRO A 208 27.73 5.81 29.62
C PRO A 208 26.60 6.29 30.54
N ASP A 209 25.37 5.87 30.26
CA ASP A 209 24.16 6.21 31.02
C ASP A 209 23.86 5.20 32.14
N GLY A 210 24.70 4.17 32.30
CA GLY A 210 24.60 3.17 33.37
C GLY A 210 23.65 2.02 33.08
N LEU A 211 23.30 1.80 31.80
CA LEU A 211 22.44 0.69 31.36
C LEU A 211 23.26 -0.57 31.11
N TYR A 212 22.69 -1.73 31.42
CA TYR A 212 23.28 -3.05 31.15
C TYR A 212 22.98 -3.52 29.72
N PRO A 213 23.70 -4.54 29.20
CA PRO A 213 23.50 -5.04 27.84
C PRO A 213 22.05 -5.46 27.55
N GLU A 214 21.39 -6.17 28.46
CA GLU A 214 19.98 -6.58 28.31
C GLU A 214 19.07 -5.36 28.09
N GLU A 215 19.24 -4.32 28.92
CA GLU A 215 18.46 -3.07 28.82
C GLU A 215 18.76 -2.32 27.51
N MET A 216 20.01 -2.33 27.05
CA MET A 216 20.42 -1.72 25.79
C MET A 216 19.79 -2.40 24.58
N GLY A 217 19.73 -3.74 24.56
CA GLY A 217 19.09 -4.50 23.49
C GLY A 217 17.61 -4.13 23.33
N THR A 218 16.87 -4.08 24.45
CA THR A 218 15.46 -3.62 24.45
C THR A 218 15.34 -2.16 24.01
N LEU A 219 16.24 -1.28 24.46
CA LEU A 219 16.18 0.14 24.09
C LEU A 219 16.40 0.37 22.59
N ILE A 220 17.28 -0.42 21.96
CA ILE A 220 17.50 -0.40 20.50
C ILE A 220 16.20 -0.76 19.77
N GLN A 221 15.52 -1.83 20.18
CA GLN A 221 14.21 -2.21 19.61
C GLN A 221 13.20 -1.07 19.70
N TYR A 222 13.07 -0.43 20.88
CA TYR A 222 12.16 0.72 21.04
C TYR A 222 12.49 1.89 20.10
N GLN A 223 13.76 2.13 19.78
CA GLN A 223 14.08 3.20 18.82
C GLN A 223 13.66 2.85 17.38
N TYR A 224 13.70 1.57 16.99
CA TYR A 224 13.14 1.11 15.71
C TYR A 224 11.61 1.26 15.69
N ASP A 225 10.92 0.94 16.80
CA ASP A 225 9.48 1.17 16.93
C ASP A 225 9.15 2.66 16.75
N TYR A 226 9.90 3.55 17.41
CA TYR A 226 9.70 5.00 17.28
C TYR A 226 9.98 5.51 15.87
N PHE A 227 10.99 4.96 15.19
CA PHE A 227 11.25 5.25 13.78
C PHE A 227 10.04 4.90 12.90
N ASN A 228 9.43 3.72 13.08
CA ASN A 228 8.21 3.36 12.34
C ASN A 228 7.03 4.27 12.73
N ILE A 229 6.76 4.45 14.03
CA ILE A 229 5.63 5.27 14.52
C ILE A 229 5.66 6.68 13.93
N PHE A 230 6.80 7.38 13.98
CA PHE A 230 6.88 8.73 13.43
C PHE A 230 6.74 8.76 11.91
N THR A 231 7.18 7.72 11.22
CA THR A 231 6.99 7.58 9.79
C THR A 231 5.52 7.42 9.44
N GLN A 232 4.81 6.52 10.14
CA GLN A 232 3.38 6.29 9.96
C GLN A 232 2.55 7.52 10.32
N ASP A 233 2.87 8.20 11.42
CA ASP A 233 2.18 9.41 11.85
C ASP A 233 2.27 10.54 10.82
N LEU A 234 3.42 10.69 10.15
CA LEU A 234 3.53 11.65 9.05
C LEU A 234 2.62 11.25 7.88
N ILE A 235 2.63 9.98 7.48
CA ILE A 235 1.81 9.50 6.35
C ILE A 235 0.33 9.70 6.65
N LEU A 236 -0.13 9.34 7.85
CA LEU A 236 -1.50 9.54 8.30
C LEU A 236 -1.87 11.03 8.40
N SER A 237 -0.98 11.85 8.96
CA SER A 237 -1.17 13.30 9.05
C SER A 237 -1.28 13.95 7.67
N PHE A 238 -0.42 13.53 6.73
CA PHE A 238 -0.44 14.00 5.35
C PHE A 238 -1.69 13.52 4.61
N SER A 239 -2.11 12.26 4.80
CA SER A 239 -3.36 11.72 4.27
C SER A 239 -4.55 12.56 4.73
N SER A 240 -4.63 12.87 6.02
CA SER A 240 -5.76 13.65 6.55
C SER A 240 -5.76 15.12 6.08
N LEU A 241 -4.57 15.69 5.82
CA LEU A 241 -4.47 16.96 5.10
C LEU A 241 -5.02 16.84 3.68
N MET A 242 -4.72 15.74 3.01
CA MET A 242 -5.13 15.47 1.65
C MET A 242 -6.63 15.17 1.51
N ASP A 243 -7.24 14.53 2.50
CA ASP A 243 -8.70 14.42 2.64
C ASP A 243 -9.35 15.81 2.64
N THR A 244 -8.78 16.75 3.40
CA THR A 244 -9.26 18.14 3.44
C THR A 244 -9.14 18.79 2.07
N VAL A 245 -8.04 18.53 1.37
CA VAL A 245 -7.72 19.09 0.05
C VAL A 245 -8.73 18.61 -1.00
N ILE A 246 -9.06 17.31 -1.02
CA ILE A 246 -10.02 16.71 -1.98
C ILE A 246 -11.43 17.29 -1.86
N THR A 247 -11.82 17.82 -0.70
CA THR A 247 -13.13 18.47 -0.54
C THR A 247 -13.29 19.73 -1.41
N TYR A 248 -12.20 20.28 -1.96
CA TYR A 248 -12.20 21.49 -2.79
C TYR A 248 -11.78 21.19 -4.23
N GLU A 249 -12.30 21.97 -5.19
CA GLU A 249 -11.78 21.97 -6.55
C GLU A 249 -10.37 22.58 -6.55
N LEU A 250 -9.35 21.73 -6.71
CA LEU A 250 -7.96 22.13 -6.57
C LEU A 250 -7.50 23.08 -7.68
N PRO A 251 -6.72 24.12 -7.34
CA PRO A 251 -6.00 24.88 -8.35
C PRO A 251 -5.15 23.94 -9.22
N ARG A 252 -5.09 24.19 -10.53
CA ARG A 252 -4.16 23.44 -11.39
C ARG A 252 -2.72 23.58 -10.86
N GLY A 253 -1.98 22.48 -10.79
CA GLY A 253 -0.61 22.45 -10.27
C GLY A 253 -0.50 22.61 -8.74
N PHE A 254 -1.62 22.54 -8.00
CA PHE A 254 -1.61 22.65 -6.53
C PHE A 254 -0.80 21.56 -5.85
N GLY A 255 -0.56 20.42 -6.48
CA GLY A 255 0.02 19.25 -5.82
C GLY A 255 1.44 18.88 -6.24
N GLU A 256 1.85 19.27 -7.45
CA GLU A 256 2.97 18.63 -8.17
C GLU A 256 4.26 18.51 -7.33
N GLY A 257 4.72 19.61 -6.71
CA GLY A 257 5.96 19.58 -5.93
C GLY A 257 5.84 18.92 -4.56
N ILE A 258 4.68 19.03 -3.91
CA ILE A 258 4.51 18.53 -2.54
C ILE A 258 4.13 17.04 -2.52
N TYR A 259 3.40 16.55 -3.53
CA TYR A 259 3.08 15.14 -3.70
C TYR A 259 4.34 14.34 -4.02
N ASP A 260 5.14 14.83 -4.97
CA ASP A 260 6.41 14.18 -5.34
C ASP A 260 7.37 14.15 -4.14
N ARG A 261 7.43 15.23 -3.35
CA ARG A 261 8.19 15.27 -2.10
C ARG A 261 7.74 14.23 -1.07
N MET A 262 6.43 14.05 -0.88
CA MET A 262 5.90 13.06 0.06
C MET A 262 6.16 11.63 -0.42
N MET A 263 6.00 11.36 -1.71
CA MET A 263 6.32 10.05 -2.29
C MET A 263 7.82 9.75 -2.21
N GLN A 264 8.67 10.74 -2.49
CA GLN A 264 10.11 10.61 -2.33
C GLN A 264 10.48 10.32 -0.87
N TYR A 265 9.80 10.96 0.09
CA TYR A 265 10.00 10.69 1.50
C TYR A 265 9.71 9.23 1.87
N VAL A 266 8.62 8.63 1.35
CA VAL A 266 8.30 7.21 1.58
C VAL A 266 9.41 6.31 1.01
N ILE A 267 9.87 6.60 -0.21
CA ILE A 267 10.99 5.88 -0.85
C ILE A 267 12.27 5.98 -0.01
N ASP A 268 12.57 7.18 0.49
CA ASP A 268 13.77 7.41 1.30
C ASP A 268 13.71 6.63 2.63
N GLN A 269 12.54 6.50 3.26
CA GLN A 269 12.40 5.67 4.47
C GLN A 269 12.49 4.17 4.14
N HIS A 270 11.90 3.71 3.03
CA HIS A 270 12.03 2.32 2.57
C HIS A 270 13.51 1.92 2.42
N HIS A 271 14.30 2.75 1.73
CA HIS A 271 15.73 2.48 1.59
C HIS A 271 16.46 2.44 2.94
N LYS A 272 16.13 3.31 3.89
CA LYS A 272 16.70 3.25 5.25
C LYS A 272 16.32 1.96 5.97
N ILE A 273 15.06 1.53 5.88
CA ILE A 273 14.61 0.28 6.48
C ILE A 273 15.43 -0.89 5.89
N LYS A 274 15.60 -0.95 4.56
CA LYS A 274 16.43 -1.97 3.93
C LYS A 274 17.90 -1.94 4.39
N ASP A 275 18.49 -0.75 4.47
CA ASP A 275 19.87 -0.59 4.97
C ASP A 275 20.01 -1.09 6.42
N TYR A 276 19.00 -0.87 7.27
CA TYR A 276 18.98 -1.40 8.63
C TYR A 276 18.67 -2.90 8.70
N SER A 277 17.83 -3.43 7.82
CA SER A 277 17.59 -4.88 7.73
C SER A 277 18.89 -5.63 7.40
N VAL A 278 19.69 -5.08 6.48
CA VAL A 278 21.02 -5.66 6.16
C VAL A 278 21.95 -5.60 7.36
N GLN A 279 21.98 -4.49 8.10
CA GLN A 279 22.79 -4.37 9.31
C GLN A 279 22.35 -5.33 10.42
N ALA A 280 21.04 -5.44 10.68
CA ALA A 280 20.48 -6.38 11.63
C ALA A 280 20.82 -7.83 11.26
N ALA A 281 20.67 -8.22 9.99
CA ALA A 281 21.04 -9.54 9.50
C ALA A 281 22.53 -9.86 9.72
N ASN A 282 23.42 -8.88 9.49
CA ASN A 282 24.86 -9.06 9.78
C ASN A 282 25.12 -9.25 11.29
N HIS A 283 24.41 -8.54 12.16
CA HIS A 283 24.51 -8.73 13.62
C HIS A 283 23.99 -10.10 14.06
N VAL A 284 22.87 -10.55 13.50
CA VAL A 284 22.32 -11.90 13.73
C VAL A 284 23.35 -12.96 13.39
N GLU A 285 23.96 -12.88 12.20
CA GLU A 285 25.01 -13.84 11.79
C GLU A 285 26.23 -13.78 12.73
N GLU A 286 26.75 -12.58 12.99
CA GLU A 286 27.95 -12.40 13.82
C GLU A 286 27.74 -12.91 15.26
N TYR A 287 26.62 -12.56 15.89
CA TYR A 287 26.36 -12.90 17.27
C TYR A 287 25.99 -14.37 17.45
N SER A 288 25.32 -14.99 16.47
CA SER A 288 25.07 -16.43 16.49
C SER A 288 26.39 -17.21 16.42
N VAL A 289 27.33 -16.80 15.56
CA VAL A 289 28.68 -17.41 15.52
C VAL A 289 29.39 -17.26 16.86
N LYS A 290 29.38 -16.06 17.45
CA LYS A 290 30.02 -15.83 18.76
C LYS A 290 29.38 -16.63 19.88
N TYR A 291 28.06 -16.78 19.89
CA TYR A 291 27.38 -17.64 20.85
C TYR A 291 27.81 -19.10 20.71
N ASN A 292 27.85 -19.63 19.48
CA ASN A 292 28.33 -20.98 19.22
C ASN A 292 29.80 -21.20 19.63
N GLU A 293 30.65 -20.18 19.54
CA GLU A 293 32.06 -20.25 19.95
C GLU A 293 32.27 -20.15 21.47
N THR A 294 31.43 -19.37 22.17
CA THR A 294 31.66 -18.99 23.57
C THR A 294 30.72 -19.65 24.56
N GLU A 295 29.52 -20.07 24.11
CA GLU A 295 28.38 -20.47 24.94
C GLU A 295 27.97 -19.41 25.99
N ASP A 296 28.32 -18.13 25.77
CA ASP A 296 28.00 -17.02 26.67
C ASP A 296 26.63 -16.42 26.30
N TYR A 297 25.74 -16.39 27.28
CA TYR A 297 24.33 -16.05 27.10
C TYR A 297 24.11 -14.61 26.61
N ILE A 298 25.06 -13.70 26.86
CA ILE A 298 25.00 -12.34 26.34
C ILE A 298 24.98 -12.27 24.81
N TRP A 299 25.61 -13.22 24.12
CA TRP A 299 25.59 -13.29 22.66
C TRP A 299 24.29 -13.91 22.12
N ASP A 300 23.67 -14.84 22.87
CA ASP A 300 22.34 -15.37 22.55
C ASP A 300 21.27 -14.27 22.68
N ASP A 301 21.30 -13.49 23.78
CA ASP A 301 20.40 -12.35 23.96
C ASP A 301 20.58 -11.30 22.85
N ALA A 302 21.83 -10.98 22.48
CA ALA A 302 22.11 -10.02 21.40
C ALA A 302 21.66 -10.54 20.03
N TYR A 303 21.88 -11.83 19.75
CA TYR A 303 21.39 -12.51 18.55
C TYR A 303 19.87 -12.36 18.44
N ARG A 304 19.13 -12.74 19.49
CA ARG A 304 17.66 -12.64 19.51
C ARG A 304 17.16 -11.21 19.39
N ALA A 305 17.85 -10.27 20.04
CA ALA A 305 17.46 -8.87 19.98
C ALA A 305 17.49 -8.33 18.55
N PHE A 306 18.50 -8.69 17.75
CA PHE A 306 18.60 -8.28 16.35
C PHE A 306 17.79 -9.15 15.38
N GLU A 307 17.49 -10.40 15.74
CA GLU A 307 16.54 -11.26 15.02
C GLU A 307 15.12 -10.64 15.08
N ASP A 308 14.69 -10.20 16.26
CA ASP A 308 13.44 -9.47 16.45
C ASP A 308 13.42 -8.17 15.64
N VAL A 309 14.51 -7.38 15.67
CA VAL A 309 14.63 -6.14 14.87
C VAL A 309 14.50 -6.45 13.38
N LEU A 310 15.16 -7.50 12.89
CA LEU A 310 15.10 -7.89 11.49
C LEU A 310 13.66 -8.24 11.06
N ALA A 311 12.95 -9.00 11.90
CA ALA A 311 11.54 -9.34 11.68
C ALA A 311 10.66 -8.08 11.67
N TYR A 312 10.80 -7.20 12.65
CA TYR A 312 10.03 -5.96 12.74
C TYR A 312 10.26 -5.03 11.56
N LEU A 313 11.51 -4.90 11.10
CA LEU A 313 11.83 -4.08 9.93
C LEU A 313 11.17 -4.61 8.65
N GLY A 314 11.02 -5.92 8.50
CA GLY A 314 10.25 -6.52 7.41
C GLY A 314 8.77 -6.10 7.43
N ASP A 315 8.14 -6.18 8.60
CA ASP A 315 6.75 -5.76 8.80
C ASP A 315 6.57 -4.25 8.59
N TYR A 316 7.52 -3.44 9.09
CA TYR A 316 7.49 -1.98 8.96
C TYR A 316 7.66 -1.52 7.51
N ASP A 317 8.52 -2.17 6.73
CA ASP A 317 8.69 -1.87 5.32
C ASP A 317 7.39 -2.14 4.53
N LEU A 318 6.75 -3.27 4.83
CA LEU A 318 5.48 -3.62 4.21
C LEU A 318 4.40 -2.60 4.57
N GLU A 319 4.25 -2.26 5.85
CA GLU A 319 3.29 -1.25 6.33
C GLU A 319 3.54 0.11 5.66
N LEU A 320 4.79 0.56 5.60
CA LEU A 320 5.21 1.80 4.93
C LEU A 320 4.81 1.84 3.46
N LEU A 321 5.11 0.77 2.70
CA LEU A 321 4.77 0.68 1.29
C LEU A 321 3.25 0.63 1.09
N THR A 322 2.52 -0.12 1.92
CA THR A 322 1.06 -0.21 1.86
C THR A 322 0.41 1.15 2.09
N GLU A 323 0.82 1.87 3.13
CA GLU A 323 0.28 3.19 3.45
C GLU A 323 0.71 4.25 2.43
N GLY A 324 1.95 4.20 1.93
CA GLY A 324 2.42 5.07 0.85
C GLY A 324 1.65 4.88 -0.46
N ILE A 325 1.39 3.63 -0.85
CA ILE A 325 0.60 3.30 -2.05
C ILE A 325 -0.85 3.71 -1.85
N ARG A 326 -1.45 3.46 -0.68
CA ARG A 326 -2.80 3.92 -0.35
C ARG A 326 -2.93 5.44 -0.44
N LEU A 327 -2.00 6.17 0.18
CA LEU A 327 -1.93 7.63 0.11
C LEU A 327 -1.89 8.11 -1.35
N LYS A 328 -1.09 7.44 -2.18
CA LYS A 328 -0.98 7.74 -3.60
C LYS A 328 -2.29 7.47 -4.36
N THR A 329 -2.90 6.30 -4.17
CA THR A 329 -4.09 5.88 -4.92
C THR A 329 -5.32 6.68 -4.53
N ASP A 330 -5.54 6.87 -3.22
CA ASP A 330 -6.75 7.50 -2.69
C ASP A 330 -6.84 8.98 -3.05
N HIS A 331 -5.68 9.62 -3.25
CA HIS A 331 -5.60 11.05 -3.55
C HIS A 331 -5.15 11.36 -4.98
N ASP A 332 -5.10 10.34 -5.85
CA ASP A 332 -4.60 10.46 -7.23
C ASP A 332 -3.27 11.23 -7.30
N MET A 333 -2.33 10.90 -6.40
CA MET A 333 -1.03 11.57 -6.38
C MET A 333 -0.19 11.11 -7.56
N PHE A 334 0.38 12.10 -8.24
CA PHE A 334 1.24 11.94 -9.40
C PHE A 334 2.58 12.63 -9.18
N GLY A 335 3.62 12.02 -9.75
CA GLY A 335 4.99 12.46 -9.69
C GLY A 335 5.91 11.38 -10.24
N ASP A 336 7.16 11.71 -10.53
CA ASP A 336 8.15 10.70 -10.88
C ASP A 336 8.41 9.79 -9.66
N ALA A 337 8.44 10.36 -8.44
CA ALA A 337 8.54 9.59 -7.21
C ALA A 337 7.31 8.70 -6.98
N GLY A 338 6.11 9.13 -7.33
CA GLY A 338 4.91 8.30 -7.22
C GLY A 338 4.92 7.07 -8.15
N VAL A 339 5.60 7.17 -9.30
CA VAL A 339 5.81 6.04 -10.21
C VAL A 339 6.91 5.12 -9.67
N GLU A 340 7.97 5.69 -9.10
CA GLU A 340 9.05 4.90 -8.52
C GLU A 340 8.58 4.12 -7.29
N LEU A 341 7.79 4.74 -6.41
CA LEU A 341 7.19 4.07 -5.26
C LEU A 341 6.35 2.87 -5.68
N MET A 342 5.56 3.00 -6.75
CA MET A 342 4.80 1.90 -7.33
C MET A 342 5.72 0.75 -7.77
N ARG A 343 6.84 1.05 -8.43
CA ARG A 343 7.79 0.03 -8.89
C ARG A 343 8.41 -0.71 -7.72
N ILE A 344 8.85 0.03 -6.70
CA ILE A 344 9.41 -0.53 -5.48
C ILE A 344 8.38 -1.44 -4.82
N ALA A 345 7.17 -0.95 -4.54
CA ALA A 345 6.13 -1.73 -3.90
C ALA A 345 5.83 -3.03 -4.68
N VAL A 346 5.62 -2.94 -6.00
CA VAL A 346 5.34 -4.11 -6.83
C VAL A 346 6.54 -5.06 -6.94
N ALA A 347 7.79 -4.57 -6.86
CA ALA A 347 8.97 -5.42 -6.86
C ALA A 347 9.14 -6.18 -5.53
N GLU A 348 8.86 -5.51 -4.41
CA GLU A 348 8.97 -6.08 -3.07
C GLU A 348 7.85 -7.09 -2.77
N ASN A 349 6.60 -6.74 -3.10
CA ASN A 349 5.45 -7.61 -2.88
C ASN A 349 4.46 -7.54 -4.06
N PRO A 350 4.76 -8.23 -5.18
CA PRO A 350 3.91 -8.16 -6.36
C PRO A 350 2.49 -8.69 -6.11
N GLY A 351 2.33 -9.69 -5.24
CA GLY A 351 1.03 -10.28 -4.91
C GLY A 351 0.07 -9.28 -4.26
N GLU A 352 0.59 -8.40 -3.41
CA GLU A 352 -0.20 -7.35 -2.76
C GLU A 352 -0.45 -6.15 -3.67
N PHE A 353 0.56 -5.69 -4.40
CA PHE A 353 0.50 -4.38 -5.04
C PHE A 353 0.11 -4.39 -6.52
N ALA A 354 0.36 -5.47 -7.26
CA ALA A 354 0.17 -5.48 -8.72
C ALA A 354 -1.28 -5.16 -9.14
N SER A 355 -2.25 -5.76 -8.46
CA SER A 355 -3.69 -5.57 -8.74
C SER A 355 -4.13 -4.12 -8.55
N SER A 356 -3.53 -3.38 -7.59
CA SER A 356 -3.80 -1.96 -7.35
C SER A 356 -3.45 -1.07 -8.55
N PHE A 357 -2.63 -1.59 -9.48
CA PHE A 357 -2.22 -0.90 -10.71
C PHE A 357 -2.77 -1.56 -11.99
N GLY A 358 -3.75 -2.46 -11.84
CA GLY A 358 -4.39 -3.15 -12.96
C GLY A 358 -3.50 -4.19 -13.64
N ILE A 359 -2.49 -4.69 -12.91
CA ILE A 359 -1.67 -5.83 -13.32
C ILE A 359 -2.29 -7.07 -12.66
N GLU A 360 -2.98 -7.87 -13.47
CA GLU A 360 -3.65 -9.08 -12.99
C GLU A 360 -2.68 -10.27 -13.01
N PRO A 361 -2.49 -10.99 -11.90
CA PRO A 361 -1.67 -12.20 -11.89
C PRO A 361 -2.32 -13.32 -12.71
N GLU A 362 -1.51 -14.03 -13.47
CA GLU A 362 -1.88 -15.30 -14.08
C GLU A 362 -1.87 -16.39 -13.01
N ARG A 363 -3.05 -16.96 -12.77
CA ARG A 363 -3.23 -18.06 -11.84
C ARG A 363 -3.12 -19.39 -12.57
N THR A 364 -2.18 -20.22 -12.13
CA THR A 364 -2.03 -21.60 -12.56
C THR A 364 -2.18 -22.54 -11.36
N SER A 365 -2.38 -23.83 -11.62
CA SER A 365 -2.55 -24.83 -10.56
C SER A 365 -1.99 -26.16 -11.00
N GLU A 366 -1.37 -26.87 -10.06
CA GLU A 366 -0.99 -28.28 -10.21
C GLU A 366 -1.76 -29.08 -9.15
N VAL A 367 -2.23 -30.27 -9.49
CA VAL A 367 -3.03 -31.11 -8.57
C VAL A 367 -2.60 -32.56 -8.66
N THR A 368 -2.88 -33.34 -7.63
CA THR A 368 -2.71 -34.80 -7.67
C THR A 368 -3.60 -35.40 -8.73
N SER A 369 -2.99 -36.17 -9.62
CA SER A 369 -3.67 -36.93 -10.67
C SER A 369 -2.77 -38.08 -11.13
N SER A 370 -3.23 -38.88 -12.08
CA SER A 370 -2.46 -40.02 -12.60
C SER A 370 -1.18 -39.64 -13.38
N ASN A 371 -0.90 -38.36 -13.57
CA ASN A 371 0.37 -37.87 -14.14
C ASN A 371 1.52 -37.79 -13.13
N TRP A 372 1.26 -38.02 -11.84
CA TRP A 372 2.31 -38.12 -10.83
C TRP A 372 3.08 -39.44 -10.99
N ARG A 373 4.38 -39.40 -10.73
CA ARG A 373 5.22 -40.60 -10.65
C ARG A 373 5.17 -41.16 -9.25
N VAL A 374 5.25 -42.48 -9.13
CA VAL A 374 5.24 -43.16 -7.84
C VAL A 374 6.20 -44.35 -7.81
N TRP A 375 6.87 -44.53 -6.66
CA TRP A 375 7.74 -45.66 -6.39
C TRP A 375 7.45 -46.27 -5.02
N PRO A 376 7.51 -47.61 -4.87
CA PRO A 376 7.16 -48.28 -3.61
C PRO A 376 8.29 -48.31 -2.57
N GLU A 377 9.52 -48.01 -2.97
CA GLU A 377 10.71 -48.05 -2.09
C GLU A 377 11.37 -46.68 -2.02
N TYR A 378 12.09 -46.41 -0.94
CA TYR A 378 12.83 -45.16 -0.84
C TYR A 378 14.05 -45.20 -1.77
N ILE A 379 14.27 -44.12 -2.51
CA ILE A 379 15.52 -43.88 -3.24
C ILE A 379 16.08 -42.54 -2.78
N SER A 380 17.33 -42.53 -2.35
CA SER A 380 17.98 -41.29 -1.88
C SER A 380 18.03 -40.23 -2.98
N GLY A 381 17.64 -39.00 -2.64
CA GLY A 381 17.64 -37.87 -3.55
C GLY A 381 16.40 -37.77 -4.45
N PHE A 382 15.36 -38.59 -4.24
CA PHE A 382 14.12 -38.56 -5.05
C PHE A 382 13.39 -37.22 -5.01
N GLU A 383 13.75 -36.35 -4.08
CA GLU A 383 13.24 -35.00 -3.85
C GLU A 383 13.94 -33.93 -4.70
N ALA A 384 15.15 -34.19 -5.18
CA ALA A 384 16.00 -33.20 -5.86
C ALA A 384 15.58 -32.96 -7.32
N ILE A 385 15.78 -31.75 -7.85
CA ILE A 385 15.45 -31.40 -9.24
C ILE A 385 16.14 -32.34 -10.25
N GLY A 386 17.41 -32.68 -10.01
CA GLY A 386 18.21 -33.51 -10.93
C GLY A 386 17.93 -35.01 -10.90
N PHE A 387 17.02 -35.50 -10.06
CA PHE A 387 16.71 -36.93 -9.96
C PHE A 387 15.90 -37.41 -11.17
N SER A 388 16.31 -38.54 -11.76
CA SER A 388 15.59 -39.19 -12.87
C SER A 388 14.55 -40.16 -12.33
N ASP A 389 13.28 -39.92 -12.67
CA ASP A 389 12.12 -40.77 -12.35
C ASP A 389 11.59 -41.54 -13.58
N ASP A 390 12.41 -41.69 -14.62
CA ASP A 390 12.02 -42.32 -15.90
C ASP A 390 11.52 -43.76 -15.71
N ASP A 391 12.10 -44.48 -14.75
CA ASP A 391 11.75 -45.85 -14.41
C ASP A 391 10.53 -45.95 -13.45
N TRP A 392 10.02 -44.82 -12.94
CA TRP A 392 8.92 -44.81 -11.99
C TRP A 392 7.56 -45.05 -12.66
N GLY A 393 6.68 -45.77 -11.96
CA GLY A 393 5.30 -45.98 -12.39
C GLY A 393 4.48 -44.68 -12.33
N SER A 394 3.36 -44.64 -13.04
CA SER A 394 2.36 -43.59 -12.84
C SER A 394 1.47 -43.91 -11.65
N ALA A 395 1.10 -42.89 -10.89
CA ALA A 395 0.16 -43.03 -9.79
C ALA A 395 -1.23 -43.43 -10.30
N THR A 396 -1.92 -44.26 -9.53
CA THR A 396 -3.28 -44.72 -9.82
C THR A 396 -4.28 -43.95 -8.99
N LEU A 397 -5.42 -43.60 -9.59
CA LEU A 397 -6.51 -42.96 -8.85
C LEU A 397 -7.10 -43.95 -7.84
N THR A 398 -7.26 -43.53 -6.60
CA THR A 398 -7.94 -44.28 -5.55
C THR A 398 -9.23 -43.57 -5.15
N ALA A 399 -9.84 -43.95 -4.03
CA ALA A 399 -11.01 -43.28 -3.48
C ALA A 399 -10.82 -43.00 -2.00
N VAL A 400 -11.21 -41.81 -1.56
CA VAL A 400 -11.36 -41.48 -0.14
C VAL A 400 -12.68 -42.03 0.42
N PRO A 401 -12.82 -42.18 1.75
CA PRO A 401 -14.07 -42.59 2.37
C PRO A 401 -15.28 -41.75 1.94
N LEU A 402 -16.46 -42.39 1.90
CA LEU A 402 -17.69 -41.68 1.50
C LEU A 402 -18.05 -40.61 2.54
N GLY A 403 -18.15 -39.36 2.08
CA GLY A 403 -18.51 -38.21 2.92
C GLY A 403 -17.32 -37.42 3.46
N THR A 404 -16.08 -37.78 3.09
CA THR A 404 -14.90 -36.93 3.29
C THR A 404 -15.08 -35.62 2.53
N ASP A 405 -14.85 -34.49 3.21
CA ASP A 405 -14.84 -33.14 2.64
C ASP A 405 -13.39 -32.69 2.52
N LEU A 406 -12.88 -32.56 1.29
CA LEU A 406 -11.50 -32.13 1.03
C LEU A 406 -11.42 -30.61 0.82
N GLY A 407 -12.54 -29.88 1.03
CA GLY A 407 -12.62 -28.44 0.97
C GLY A 407 -12.13 -27.86 -0.36
N ILE A 408 -11.02 -27.11 -0.31
CA ILE A 408 -10.46 -26.46 -1.51
C ILE A 408 -9.90 -27.46 -2.52
N LEU A 409 -9.44 -28.65 -2.08
CA LEU A 409 -8.93 -29.68 -2.99
C LEU A 409 -10.03 -30.22 -3.92
N ASP A 410 -11.27 -30.34 -3.43
CA ASP A 410 -12.44 -30.67 -4.26
C ASP A 410 -12.71 -29.57 -5.29
N SER A 411 -12.57 -28.30 -4.89
CA SER A 411 -12.75 -27.15 -5.78
C SER A 411 -11.67 -27.07 -6.87
N LEU A 412 -10.44 -27.51 -6.55
CA LEU A 412 -9.32 -27.64 -7.49
C LEU A 412 -9.41 -28.89 -8.37
N SER A 413 -10.37 -29.78 -8.12
CA SER A 413 -10.49 -31.09 -8.78
C SER A 413 -9.25 -31.98 -8.56
N ALA A 414 -8.59 -31.86 -7.40
CA ALA A 414 -7.52 -32.77 -7.01
C ALA A 414 -8.08 -34.18 -6.80
N SER A 415 -7.37 -35.19 -7.27
CA SER A 415 -7.79 -36.59 -7.16
C SER A 415 -6.93 -37.34 -6.15
N PRO A 416 -7.51 -38.22 -5.32
CA PRO A 416 -6.72 -39.11 -4.47
C PRO A 416 -5.92 -40.10 -5.32
N ILE A 417 -4.64 -40.21 -5.02
CA ILE A 417 -3.69 -41.08 -5.75
C ILE A 417 -2.99 -42.06 -4.83
N TRP A 418 -2.73 -43.26 -5.35
CA TRP A 418 -1.96 -44.31 -4.69
C TRP A 418 -1.11 -45.13 -5.66
N HIS A 419 -0.39 -46.13 -5.15
CA HIS A 419 0.36 -47.11 -5.93
C HIS A 419 -0.34 -48.49 -5.90
N GLU A 420 -0.96 -48.92 -7.01
CA GLU A 420 -1.43 -50.30 -7.18
C GLU A 420 -0.31 -51.23 -7.68
N LEU A 421 -0.15 -52.40 -7.03
CA LEU A 421 0.64 -53.50 -7.58
C LEU A 421 -0.13 -54.11 -8.76
N ILE A 422 0.39 -53.98 -9.98
CA ILE A 422 -0.08 -54.78 -11.12
C ILE A 422 0.15 -56.26 -10.76
N ALA A 423 -0.93 -57.01 -10.52
CA ALA A 423 -0.87 -58.45 -10.36
C ALA A 423 -0.39 -59.08 -11.68
N VAL A 424 0.92 -59.36 -11.78
CA VAL A 424 1.46 -60.20 -12.85
C VAL A 424 0.93 -61.61 -12.59
N ASN A 425 -0.01 -62.04 -13.43
CA ASN A 425 -0.55 -63.39 -13.41
C ASN A 425 0.59 -64.42 -13.46
N ASP A 426 0.68 -65.16 -12.37
CA ASP A 426 1.54 -66.30 -12.13
C ASP A 426 1.49 -67.28 -13.33
N THR A 427 2.53 -67.27 -14.15
CA THR A 427 2.81 -68.36 -15.08
C THR A 427 4.12 -69.01 -14.69
N ILE A 428 3.97 -70.06 -13.89
CA ILE A 428 4.96 -71.09 -13.60
C ILE A 428 5.74 -71.44 -14.87
N VAL A 429 7.03 -71.13 -14.88
CA VAL A 429 8.02 -71.88 -15.67
C VAL A 429 9.12 -72.34 -14.72
N ASP A 430 9.16 -73.66 -14.62
CA ASP A 430 10.08 -74.48 -13.84
C ASP A 430 11.54 -74.31 -14.31
N SER A 431 12.40 -74.36 -13.29
CA SER A 431 13.86 -74.54 -13.22
C SER A 431 14.67 -74.79 -14.50
N THR A 432 15.80 -74.09 -14.64
CA THR A 432 17.16 -74.60 -14.33
C THR A 432 18.26 -73.79 -15.02
N ASN A 433 19.39 -73.70 -14.31
CA ASN A 433 20.77 -73.46 -14.76
C ASN A 433 21.30 -72.01 -14.85
N GLY A 434 22.28 -71.75 -13.97
CA GLY A 434 23.48 -71.00 -14.36
C GLY A 434 23.92 -69.92 -13.39
N LEU A 435 24.67 -70.29 -12.34
CA LEU A 435 25.73 -69.39 -11.83
C LEU A 435 26.81 -69.29 -12.93
N PRO A 436 27.47 -68.13 -13.16
CA PRO A 436 28.53 -67.69 -12.24
C PRO A 436 28.81 -66.17 -12.11
N VAL A 437 29.34 -65.82 -10.91
CA VAL A 437 30.55 -65.00 -10.63
C VAL A 437 30.51 -63.47 -10.75
N GLU A 438 30.87 -62.85 -9.61
CA GLU A 438 31.68 -61.64 -9.31
C GLU A 438 31.83 -60.53 -10.36
N GLU A 439 31.65 -59.28 -9.92
CA GLU A 439 32.74 -58.30 -9.79
C GLU A 439 32.27 -57.06 -8.97
N GLU A 440 32.95 -56.81 -7.85
CA GLU A 440 33.10 -55.47 -7.27
C GLU A 440 34.04 -54.66 -8.20
N ASP A 441 33.68 -53.42 -8.55
CA ASP A 441 34.53 -52.22 -8.36
C ASP A 441 34.04 -50.99 -9.15
N ASP A 442 34.34 -49.83 -8.56
CA ASP A 442 34.48 -48.50 -9.13
C ASP A 442 33.24 -47.75 -9.66
N PHE A 443 32.75 -46.78 -8.87
CA PHE A 443 32.45 -45.42 -9.37
C PHE A 443 32.46 -44.39 -8.22
N LEU A 444 33.66 -44.15 -7.67
CA LEU A 444 33.99 -42.92 -6.94
C LEU A 444 34.84 -42.05 -7.87
N GLN A 445 34.21 -41.07 -8.51
CA GLN A 445 34.75 -39.78 -8.97
C GLN A 445 33.97 -39.30 -10.18
N MET A 446 33.21 -38.23 -9.98
CA MET A 446 33.18 -37.02 -10.81
C MET A 446 31.86 -36.31 -10.52
N LEU A 447 31.95 -35.13 -9.89
CA LEU A 447 31.25 -33.90 -10.26
C LEU A 447 31.58 -32.85 -9.19
N ASP A 448 32.73 -32.21 -9.38
CA ASP A 448 32.90 -30.80 -8.99
C ASP A 448 32.33 -30.00 -10.17
N GLU A 449 31.19 -29.35 -10.00
CA GLU A 449 30.79 -28.21 -10.81
C GLU A 449 29.89 -27.27 -9.99
N GLU A 450 30.27 -26.00 -10.02
CA GLU A 450 29.83 -24.86 -9.21
C GLU A 450 28.32 -24.79 -8.94
N VAL A 451 27.96 -24.80 -7.64
CA VAL A 451 26.69 -24.27 -7.14
C VAL A 451 27.03 -23.03 -6.31
N GLU A 452 26.49 -21.88 -6.72
CA GLU A 452 26.51 -20.66 -5.90
C GLU A 452 25.70 -20.92 -4.62
N THR A 453 26.39 -21.08 -3.49
CA THR A 453 25.77 -21.20 -2.17
C THR A 453 25.61 -19.82 -1.55
N PHE A 454 24.37 -19.34 -1.49
CA PHE A 454 23.92 -18.46 -0.40
C PHE A 454 23.44 -19.41 0.70
N ASN A 455 24.06 -19.38 1.88
CA ASN A 455 23.66 -20.20 3.02
C ASN A 455 23.62 -19.29 4.26
N THR A 456 22.44 -19.05 4.83
CA THR A 456 22.33 -18.49 6.19
C THR A 456 22.38 -19.62 7.23
N LEU A 457 22.76 -19.31 8.47
CA LEU A 457 22.84 -20.29 9.56
C LEU A 457 21.45 -20.82 9.97
N GLU A 458 20.41 -20.03 9.76
CA GLU A 458 19.00 -20.39 9.98
C GLU A 458 18.53 -21.45 8.97
N GLU A 459 18.89 -21.28 7.70
CA GLU A 459 18.69 -22.31 6.66
C GLU A 459 19.45 -23.59 7.00
N GLN A 460 20.65 -23.49 7.58
CA GLN A 460 21.44 -24.65 7.99
C GLN A 460 20.85 -25.39 9.20
N GLN A 461 20.35 -24.68 10.22
CA GLN A 461 19.66 -25.31 11.36
C GLN A 461 18.29 -25.87 10.97
N ALA A 462 17.56 -25.19 10.08
CA ALA A 462 16.35 -25.73 9.47
C ALA A 462 16.66 -26.97 8.63
N LEU A 463 17.77 -26.99 7.88
CA LEU A 463 18.25 -28.17 7.16
C LEU A 463 18.62 -29.30 8.12
N GLU A 464 19.30 -29.00 9.25
CA GLU A 464 19.75 -30.01 10.21
C GLU A 464 18.57 -30.61 11.00
N LEU A 465 17.59 -29.79 11.38
CA LEU A 465 16.32 -30.25 11.96
C LEU A 465 15.49 -31.03 10.94
N ALA A 466 15.42 -30.56 9.70
CA ALA A 466 14.77 -31.27 8.59
C ALA A 466 15.43 -32.62 8.31
N GLU A 467 16.76 -32.67 8.21
CA GLU A 467 17.54 -33.89 8.05
C GLU A 467 17.30 -34.84 9.22
N SER A 468 17.23 -34.33 10.46
CA SER A 468 16.98 -35.18 11.64
C SER A 468 15.55 -35.74 11.71
N ALA A 469 14.54 -34.93 11.37
CA ALA A 469 13.13 -35.35 11.32
C ALA A 469 12.87 -36.34 10.18
N TRP A 470 13.48 -36.09 9.02
CA TRP A 470 13.42 -36.94 7.86
C TRP A 470 14.17 -38.26 8.02
N GLN A 471 15.37 -38.26 8.61
CA GLN A 471 16.10 -39.51 8.90
C GLN A 471 15.34 -40.37 9.91
N PHE A 472 14.72 -39.76 10.91
CA PHE A 472 13.83 -40.47 11.84
C PHE A 472 12.63 -41.12 11.11
N TRP A 473 12.06 -40.45 10.10
CA TRP A 473 10.94 -41.00 9.32
C TRP A 473 11.34 -42.14 8.37
N ILE A 474 12.52 -42.06 7.73
CA ILE A 474 13.06 -43.18 6.93
C ILE A 474 13.24 -44.43 7.80
N GLU A 475 13.71 -44.26 9.03
CA GLU A 475 13.98 -45.33 10.00
C GLU A 475 12.73 -45.78 10.81
N GLY A 476 11.62 -45.03 10.74
CA GLY A 476 10.39 -45.26 11.50
C GLY A 476 9.53 -46.45 11.04
N ASP A 477 8.89 -47.09 12.03
CA ASP A 477 8.06 -48.31 12.08
C ASP A 477 8.05 -49.22 10.83
N GLU A 478 8.63 -50.43 10.95
CA GLU A 478 8.67 -51.46 9.89
C GLU A 478 7.26 -51.95 9.46
N ALA A 479 6.21 -51.58 10.19
CA ALA A 479 4.85 -52.01 9.94
C ALA A 479 4.08 -51.19 8.88
N SER A 480 4.52 -49.97 8.54
CA SER A 480 3.77 -49.10 7.61
C SER A 480 4.17 -49.26 6.14
N VAL A 481 3.19 -49.11 5.24
CA VAL A 481 3.41 -49.16 3.79
C VAL A 481 3.76 -47.76 3.29
N LYS A 482 5.03 -47.55 2.92
CA LYS A 482 5.51 -46.25 2.41
C LYS A 482 5.44 -46.16 0.89
N ARG A 483 5.06 -44.99 0.35
CA ARG A 483 5.04 -44.68 -1.10
C ARG A 483 5.62 -43.30 -1.35
N TYR A 484 6.37 -43.17 -2.44
CA TYR A 484 7.07 -41.95 -2.81
C TYR A 484 6.48 -41.41 -4.10
N PHE A 485 5.93 -40.21 -4.05
CA PHE A 485 5.30 -39.54 -5.18
C PHE A 485 6.16 -38.37 -5.64
N ARG A 486 6.22 -38.15 -6.95
CA ARG A 486 6.99 -37.06 -7.55
C ARG A 486 6.25 -36.43 -8.72
N ARG A 487 6.34 -35.10 -8.82
CA ARG A 487 5.81 -34.31 -9.93
C ARG A 487 6.77 -33.20 -10.31
N GLU A 488 7.25 -33.25 -11.55
CA GLU A 488 7.95 -32.14 -12.19
C GLU A 488 6.96 -31.20 -12.88
N PHE A 489 7.14 -29.90 -12.70
CA PHE A 489 6.34 -28.86 -13.36
C PHE A 489 7.23 -27.65 -13.70
N TYR A 490 6.74 -26.81 -14.62
CA TYR A 490 7.49 -25.67 -15.14
C TYR A 490 6.78 -24.36 -14.81
N LEU A 491 7.55 -23.40 -14.29
CA LEU A 491 7.11 -22.03 -14.02
C LEU A 491 7.87 -21.07 -14.94
N SER A 492 7.15 -20.28 -15.74
CA SER A 492 7.76 -19.33 -16.67
C SER A 492 8.43 -18.15 -15.97
N THR A 493 8.03 -17.86 -14.74
CA THR A 493 8.57 -16.82 -13.86
C THR A 493 8.39 -17.30 -12.42
N LYS A 494 9.20 -16.81 -11.48
CA LYS A 494 8.98 -17.08 -10.05
C LYS A 494 7.56 -16.59 -9.65
N PRO A 495 6.74 -17.41 -8.97
CA PRO A 495 5.42 -17.01 -8.53
C PRO A 495 5.50 -15.88 -7.51
N THR A 496 4.52 -14.99 -7.56
CA THR A 496 4.33 -13.87 -6.64
C THR A 496 3.54 -14.29 -5.40
N SER A 497 2.82 -15.42 -5.49
CA SER A 497 2.15 -16.10 -4.39
C SER A 497 2.02 -17.58 -4.74
N SER A 498 2.21 -18.47 -3.77
CA SER A 498 1.98 -19.89 -3.97
C SER A 498 1.63 -20.64 -2.70
N GLN A 499 0.55 -21.40 -2.77
CA GLN A 499 0.06 -22.21 -1.66
C GLN A 499 -0.12 -23.65 -2.11
N ILE A 500 0.22 -24.58 -1.21
CA ILE A 500 -0.10 -26.00 -1.34
C ILE A 500 -1.08 -26.40 -0.25
N TRP A 501 -2.11 -27.13 -0.66
CA TRP A 501 -3.03 -27.85 0.20
C TRP A 501 -2.72 -29.34 0.07
N ILE A 502 -2.60 -30.03 1.19
CA ILE A 502 -2.18 -31.43 1.20
C ILE A 502 -2.84 -32.19 2.35
N THR A 503 -3.17 -33.46 2.09
CA THR A 503 -3.58 -34.44 3.08
C THR A 503 -3.24 -35.84 2.56
N ALA A 504 -3.02 -36.79 3.46
CA ALA A 504 -2.74 -38.17 3.13
C ALA A 504 -3.42 -39.12 4.10
N ASP A 505 -3.48 -40.39 3.71
CA ASP A 505 -3.84 -41.51 4.58
C ASP A 505 -2.62 -42.44 4.66
N ASP A 506 -1.88 -42.50 5.77
CA ASP A 506 -2.08 -41.80 7.06
C ASP A 506 -1.27 -40.50 7.17
N ASP A 507 0.03 -40.54 6.85
CA ASP A 507 0.96 -39.42 7.08
C ASP A 507 1.74 -39.06 5.80
N PHE A 508 2.16 -37.78 5.67
CA PHE A 508 2.98 -37.31 4.54
C PHE A 508 4.25 -36.58 4.99
N ASN A 509 5.25 -36.52 4.11
CA ASN A 509 6.39 -35.61 4.17
C ASN A 509 6.49 -34.87 2.84
N LEU A 510 6.50 -33.54 2.89
CA LEU A 510 6.50 -32.67 1.73
C LEU A 510 7.89 -32.09 1.48
N PHE A 511 8.36 -32.20 0.24
CA PHE A 511 9.59 -31.60 -0.26
C PHE A 511 9.32 -30.77 -1.51
N ILE A 512 9.97 -29.61 -1.58
CA ILE A 512 9.98 -28.74 -2.76
C ILE A 512 11.43 -28.52 -3.16
N ASN A 513 11.78 -28.89 -4.40
CA ASN A 513 13.13 -28.72 -4.94
C ASN A 513 14.25 -29.31 -4.06
N GLY A 514 13.96 -30.39 -3.33
CA GLY A 514 14.88 -31.04 -2.40
C GLY A 514 14.88 -30.47 -0.97
N ILE A 515 14.16 -29.38 -0.72
CA ILE A 515 14.02 -28.76 0.60
C ILE A 515 12.81 -29.36 1.30
N TYR A 516 13.00 -29.84 2.51
CA TYR A 516 11.93 -30.31 3.38
C TYR A 516 11.06 -29.13 3.85
N ILE A 517 9.74 -29.27 3.72
CA ILE A 517 8.79 -28.21 4.07
C ILE A 517 8.02 -28.55 5.34
N ALA A 518 7.43 -29.74 5.39
CA ALA A 518 6.51 -30.14 6.44
C ALA A 518 6.29 -31.66 6.47
N ALA A 519 5.78 -32.15 7.60
CA ALA A 519 5.31 -33.52 7.74
C ALA A 519 4.04 -33.58 8.59
N ASP A 520 3.19 -34.55 8.26
CA ASP A 520 2.16 -35.04 9.15
C ASP A 520 2.75 -36.16 10.01
N ASN A 521 2.48 -36.14 11.31
CA ASN A 521 2.97 -37.14 12.28
C ASN A 521 1.85 -37.51 13.27
N ARG A 522 0.62 -37.65 12.75
CA ARG A 522 -0.56 -37.88 13.58
C ARG A 522 -0.84 -39.37 13.77
N ASP A 523 -0.30 -40.25 12.91
CA ASP A 523 -0.53 -41.69 12.94
C ASP A 523 -2.04 -42.05 12.97
N GLU A 524 -2.90 -41.21 12.39
CA GLU A 524 -4.37 -41.33 12.38
C GLU A 524 -4.96 -40.97 11.00
N VAL A 525 -5.91 -41.78 10.51
CA VAL A 525 -6.73 -41.48 9.31
C VAL A 525 -7.54 -40.19 9.49
N ASP A 526 -7.05 -39.07 8.95
CA ASP A 526 -7.64 -37.71 9.12
C ASP A 526 -7.66 -36.94 7.77
N LEU A 527 -8.09 -37.62 6.70
CA LEU A 527 -8.18 -37.09 5.34
C LEU A 527 -9.06 -35.83 5.19
N ASP A 528 -9.93 -35.55 6.15
CA ASP A 528 -10.76 -34.33 6.22
C ASP A 528 -10.01 -33.11 6.79
N ARG A 529 -8.75 -33.28 7.24
CA ARG A 529 -7.88 -32.19 7.67
C ARG A 529 -6.81 -31.90 6.64
N VAL A 530 -7.18 -31.02 5.72
CA VAL A 530 -6.27 -30.47 4.72
C VAL A 530 -5.37 -29.42 5.37
N GLU A 531 -4.06 -29.64 5.29
CA GLU A 531 -3.04 -28.69 5.73
C GLU A 531 -2.68 -27.72 4.60
N VAL A 532 -2.27 -26.50 4.95
CA VAL A 532 -1.89 -25.45 4.00
C VAL A 532 -0.52 -24.89 4.32
N PHE A 533 0.33 -24.78 3.30
CA PHE A 533 1.68 -24.22 3.42
C PHE A 533 1.92 -23.18 2.32
N ASP A 534 2.64 -22.12 2.66
CA ASP A 534 3.25 -21.22 1.67
C ASP A 534 4.57 -21.84 1.19
N ILE A 535 4.69 -22.02 -0.11
CA ILE A 535 5.87 -22.63 -0.73
C ILE A 535 6.66 -21.67 -1.62
N GLY A 536 6.31 -20.39 -1.65
CA GLY A 536 6.81 -19.43 -2.66
C GLY A 536 8.30 -19.18 -2.58
N GLN A 537 8.84 -19.18 -1.38
CA GLN A 537 10.28 -18.99 -1.16
C GLN A 537 11.12 -20.14 -1.73
N TYR A 538 10.57 -21.35 -1.81
CA TYR A 538 11.27 -22.55 -2.27
C TYR A 538 11.14 -22.79 -3.77
N LEU A 539 10.33 -21.99 -4.49
CA LEU A 539 10.13 -22.10 -5.94
C LEU A 539 11.12 -21.25 -6.72
N VAL A 540 11.52 -21.74 -7.89
CA VAL A 540 12.43 -21.08 -8.82
C VAL A 540 11.77 -20.85 -10.18
N GLU A 541 12.30 -19.91 -10.96
CA GLU A 541 11.96 -19.82 -12.38
C GLU A 541 12.51 -21.06 -13.12
N GLY A 542 11.67 -21.67 -13.97
CA GLY A 542 12.01 -22.88 -14.71
C GLY A 542 11.43 -24.14 -14.09
N VAL A 543 12.23 -25.22 -14.08
CA VAL A 543 11.79 -26.54 -13.63
C VAL A 543 11.76 -26.59 -12.11
N ASN A 544 10.63 -27.04 -11.57
CA ASN A 544 10.43 -27.27 -10.15
C ASN A 544 9.93 -28.69 -9.92
N VAL A 545 10.18 -29.20 -8.72
CA VAL A 545 9.80 -30.55 -8.31
C VAL A 545 9.08 -30.48 -6.97
N ILE A 546 7.95 -31.17 -6.91
CA ILE A 546 7.33 -31.58 -5.65
C ILE A 546 7.57 -33.06 -5.48
N ALA A 547 8.01 -33.43 -4.28
CA ALA A 547 8.19 -34.81 -3.89
C ALA A 547 7.52 -35.04 -2.53
N ILE A 548 6.79 -36.15 -2.42
CA ILE A 548 6.00 -36.47 -1.23
C ILE A 548 6.22 -37.93 -0.84
N GLY A 549 6.69 -38.16 0.37
CA GLY A 549 6.69 -39.48 0.99
C GLY A 549 5.39 -39.67 1.77
N VAL A 550 4.68 -40.77 1.56
CA VAL A 550 3.43 -41.10 2.26
C VAL A 550 3.58 -42.41 3.00
N SER A 551 3.10 -42.48 4.24
CA SER A 551 3.06 -43.69 5.07
C SER A 551 1.62 -44.07 5.35
N ASP A 552 1.24 -45.29 5.00
CA ASP A 552 -0.07 -45.89 5.27
C ASP A 552 0.12 -46.97 6.34
N VAL A 553 -0.25 -46.65 7.58
CA VAL A 553 -0.05 -47.45 8.80
C VAL A 553 -1.11 -48.54 8.90
N ASP A 554 -2.33 -48.28 8.43
CA ASP A 554 -3.46 -49.21 8.54
C ASP A 554 -3.80 -50.01 7.25
N GLU A 555 -3.03 -49.78 6.19
CA GLU A 555 -3.15 -50.36 4.85
C GLU A 555 -4.48 -50.07 4.12
N THR A 556 -5.18 -48.99 4.47
CA THR A 556 -6.45 -48.60 3.82
C THR A 556 -6.28 -48.07 2.40
N LYS A 557 -5.12 -47.47 2.08
CA LYS A 557 -4.74 -47.03 0.72
C LYS A 557 -5.67 -45.97 0.13
N HIS A 558 -6.27 -45.12 0.98
CA HIS A 558 -7.06 -43.97 0.54
C HIS A 558 -6.19 -42.84 -0.04
N GLY A 559 -4.89 -42.88 0.26
CA GLY A 559 -3.83 -42.27 -0.53
C GLY A 559 -3.63 -40.77 -0.34
N LEU A 560 -2.94 -40.15 -1.29
CA LEU A 560 -2.51 -38.75 -1.24
C LEU A 560 -3.46 -37.85 -2.02
N VAL A 561 -3.85 -36.72 -1.45
CA VAL A 561 -4.51 -35.63 -2.16
C VAL A 561 -3.74 -34.33 -1.94
N ALA A 562 -3.32 -33.69 -3.02
CA ALA A 562 -2.69 -32.38 -2.94
C ALA A 562 -3.10 -31.49 -4.12
N GLY A 563 -3.12 -30.19 -3.87
CA GLY A 563 -3.45 -29.16 -4.85
C GLY A 563 -2.65 -27.91 -4.56
N MET A 564 -2.15 -27.29 -5.62
CA MET A 564 -1.31 -26.11 -5.55
C MET A 564 -1.88 -25.03 -6.44
N ILE A 565 -1.76 -23.79 -5.98
CA ILE A 565 -2.09 -22.60 -6.75
C ILE A 565 -0.84 -21.74 -6.81
N PHE A 566 -0.49 -21.28 -8.01
CA PHE A 566 0.59 -20.35 -8.27
C PHE A 566 0.02 -19.12 -8.94
N GLU A 567 0.38 -17.94 -8.45
CA GLU A 567 0.08 -16.68 -9.10
C GLU A 567 1.38 -16.09 -9.61
N SER A 568 1.39 -15.68 -10.87
CA SER A 568 2.59 -15.17 -11.54
C SER A 568 2.27 -13.98 -12.41
N ILE A 569 3.20 -13.04 -12.55
CA ILE A 569 3.01 -11.86 -13.38
C ILE A 569 4.07 -11.86 -14.47
N ALA A 570 3.67 -12.24 -15.68
CA ALA A 570 4.55 -12.21 -16.84
C ALA A 570 4.96 -10.77 -17.19
N ASP A 571 6.25 -10.58 -17.52
CA ASP A 571 6.81 -9.31 -17.99
C ASP A 571 6.50 -8.11 -17.07
N ILE A 572 6.46 -8.32 -15.74
CA ILE A 572 6.08 -7.29 -14.76
C ILE A 572 6.81 -5.95 -14.97
N GLY A 573 8.10 -5.99 -15.30
CA GLY A 573 8.89 -4.79 -15.63
C GLY A 573 8.35 -4.02 -16.85
N GLN A 574 7.97 -4.71 -17.92
CA GLN A 574 7.38 -4.06 -19.10
C GLN A 574 5.99 -3.48 -18.79
N GLN A 575 5.19 -4.16 -17.97
CA GLN A 575 3.88 -3.67 -17.55
C GLN A 575 4.02 -2.39 -16.71
N LEU A 576 4.96 -2.36 -15.77
CA LEU A 576 5.30 -1.17 -14.99
C LEU A 576 5.82 -0.03 -15.88
N ASP A 577 6.64 -0.32 -16.89
CA ASP A 577 7.10 0.68 -17.88
C ASP A 577 5.95 1.31 -18.66
N LEU A 578 4.97 0.51 -19.07
CA LEU A 578 3.77 1.03 -19.75
C LEU A 578 2.93 1.92 -18.83
N ILE A 579 2.79 1.56 -17.56
CA ILE A 579 2.05 2.38 -16.57
C ILE A 579 2.80 3.69 -16.31
N ALA A 580 4.12 3.62 -16.12
CA ALA A 580 4.97 4.79 -15.95
C ALA A 580 4.86 5.76 -17.14
N GLU A 581 4.88 5.25 -18.37
CA GLU A 581 4.77 6.11 -19.56
C GLU A 581 3.38 6.75 -19.69
N LYS A 582 2.31 6.01 -19.39
CA LYS A 582 0.95 6.56 -19.33
C LYS A 582 0.84 7.68 -18.30
N GLU A 583 1.46 7.50 -17.14
CA GLU A 583 1.43 8.51 -16.08
C GLU A 583 2.22 9.77 -16.49
N LYS A 584 3.39 9.61 -17.13
CA LYS A 584 4.16 10.73 -17.70
C LYS A 584 3.37 11.49 -18.77
N GLU A 585 2.65 10.78 -19.63
CA GLU A 585 1.77 11.40 -20.65
C GLU A 585 0.62 12.17 -20.01
N ARG A 586 0.00 11.60 -18.96
CA ARG A 586 -1.05 12.27 -18.16
C ARG A 586 -0.53 13.57 -17.57
N GLN A 587 0.64 13.57 -16.95
CA GLN A 587 1.25 14.77 -16.38
C GLN A 587 1.56 15.83 -17.44
N ARG A 588 2.13 15.44 -18.59
CA ARG A 588 2.35 16.37 -19.70
C ARG A 588 1.04 17.02 -20.14
N THR A 589 -0.02 16.23 -20.29
CA THR A 589 -1.34 16.71 -20.69
C THR A 589 -1.89 17.71 -19.65
N LEU A 590 -1.80 17.39 -18.35
CA LEU A 590 -2.23 18.29 -17.27
C LEU A 590 -1.45 19.61 -17.27
N LYS A 591 -0.14 19.54 -17.54
CA LYS A 591 0.75 20.71 -17.62
C LYS A 591 0.45 21.57 -18.85
N GLU A 592 0.20 20.95 -20.01
CA GLU A 592 -0.21 21.66 -21.22
C GLU A 592 -1.58 22.33 -21.05
N MET A 593 -2.53 21.62 -20.42
CA MET A 593 -3.83 22.18 -20.05
C MET A 593 -3.68 23.34 -19.05
N SER A 594 -2.73 23.30 -18.12
CA SER A 594 -2.50 24.36 -17.14
C SER A 594 -1.92 25.65 -17.75
N VAL A 595 -1.11 25.52 -18.81
CA VAL A 595 -0.52 26.65 -19.58
C VAL A 595 -1.51 27.24 -20.59
N ALA A 596 -2.40 26.42 -21.15
CA ALA A 596 -3.49 26.87 -22.01
C ALA A 596 -4.64 27.46 -21.17
N GLU A 597 -4.56 28.73 -20.78
CA GLU A 597 -5.73 29.44 -20.24
C GLU A 597 -6.83 29.52 -21.32
N PRO A 598 -8.05 29.00 -21.10
CA PRO A 598 -9.21 29.73 -21.57
C PRO A 598 -9.35 30.94 -20.66
N THR A 599 -9.40 32.14 -21.23
CA THR A 599 -9.71 33.35 -20.48
C THR A 599 -10.97 33.14 -19.62
N ALA A 600 -11.12 33.84 -18.49
CA ALA A 600 -12.37 33.82 -17.70
C ALA A 600 -13.62 34.10 -18.57
N THR A 601 -13.42 34.77 -19.71
CA THR A 601 -14.41 34.98 -20.77
C THR A 601 -14.77 33.68 -21.52
N GLU A 602 -13.83 32.79 -21.82
CA GLU A 602 -14.04 31.49 -22.45
C GLU A 602 -14.68 30.46 -21.50
N MET A 603 -14.28 30.43 -20.23
CA MET A 603 -14.95 29.57 -19.23
C MET A 603 -16.42 29.99 -19.02
N HIS A 604 -16.71 31.30 -18.98
CA HIS A 604 -18.08 31.81 -18.94
C HIS A 604 -18.86 31.52 -20.23
N ARG A 605 -18.20 31.57 -21.39
CA ARG A 605 -18.80 31.25 -22.69
C ARG A 605 -19.15 29.76 -22.81
N MET A 606 -18.26 28.87 -22.34
CA MET A 606 -18.50 27.42 -22.31
C MET A 606 -19.67 27.06 -21.39
N ARG A 607 -19.69 27.62 -20.16
CA ARG A 607 -20.82 27.46 -19.21
C ARG A 607 -22.14 28.00 -19.76
N THR A 608 -22.12 29.09 -20.53
CA THR A 608 -23.33 29.67 -21.15
C THR A 608 -23.82 28.81 -22.33
N ILE A 609 -22.92 28.20 -23.10
CA ILE A 609 -23.26 27.29 -24.20
C ILE A 609 -23.86 25.99 -23.67
N GLU A 610 -23.34 25.44 -22.59
CA GLU A 610 -23.91 24.24 -21.93
C GLU A 610 -25.29 24.50 -21.34
N LYS A 611 -25.49 25.64 -20.66
CA LYS A 611 -26.78 26.00 -20.08
C LYS A 611 -27.88 26.24 -21.13
N ASN A 612 -27.50 26.66 -22.34
CA ASN A 612 -28.41 26.87 -23.48
C ASN A 612 -28.62 25.60 -24.32
N LYS A 613 -27.84 24.53 -24.12
CA LYS A 613 -28.10 23.21 -24.71
C LYS A 613 -29.01 22.35 -23.83
N LEU A 614 -29.04 22.63 -22.53
CA LEU A 614 -29.91 21.99 -21.53
C LEU A 614 -31.29 22.65 -21.37
N ARG A 615 -31.54 23.76 -22.10
CA ARG A 615 -32.85 24.41 -22.26
C ARG A 615 -33.31 24.26 -23.69
#